data_AF-A0A166JJQ1-F1
#
_entry.id   AF-A0A166JJQ1-F1
#
_cell.length_a   1.000
_cell.length_b   1.000
_cell.length_c   1.000
_cell.angle_alpha   90.00
_cell.angle_beta   90.00
_cell.angle_gamma   90.00
#
_symmetry.space_group_name_H-M   'P 1'
#
loop_
_entity.id
_entity.type
_entity.pdbx_description
1 polymer ?
#
loop_
_entity_poly.entity_id
_entity_poly.type
_entity_poly.pdbx_seq_one_letter_code
_entity_poly.pdbx_strand_id
1 'polypeptide(L)'
;MVAITEDSSPQGHLFSASKIIEDHAFSLLLETALFTLYTALIVYLIYYVCASRKTTESLPSLVLVYTLSMFALYSLYWALDVYYLWAEYRSLLASQSESFDKPDIQKSWKAAAWILEDGLLPQYFVVLYMQYMVGLILIALGDFVSLWRAYAVWGRPRWLYITLGCVAVVEGVLYILICASSYTEYISSSVSVPNGVWALAVARIPLTFIGYASTALAQTASTTLMAYKAWFHWREVREFMNRSTSPSLTALAVVIESGVAYLLLLVFDNARTAPKSG
;
A
#
# COMPACT_ATOMS: atom_id res chain seq x y z
N MET A 1 41.73 -2.23 31.00
CA MET A 1 41.04 -3.09 30.01
C MET A 1 40.00 -3.89 30.78
N VAL A 2 38.74 -3.44 30.75
CA VAL A 2 37.62 -4.10 31.45
C VAL A 2 36.85 -4.84 30.37
N ALA A 3 36.92 -6.17 30.38
CA ALA A 3 36.10 -7.00 29.52
C ALA A 3 34.67 -6.93 30.05
N ILE A 4 33.78 -6.27 29.29
CA ILE A 4 32.34 -6.32 29.54
C ILE A 4 31.89 -7.69 28.99
N THR A 5 31.75 -8.66 29.88
CA THR A 5 31.00 -9.88 29.60
C THR A 5 29.53 -9.49 29.42
N GLU A 6 29.10 -9.36 28.16
CA GLU A 6 27.68 -9.28 27.81
C GLU A 6 27.01 -10.59 28.26
N ASP A 7 26.19 -10.48 29.30
CA ASP A 7 25.40 -11.57 29.84
C ASP A 7 24.31 -11.93 28.83
N SER A 8 24.64 -12.87 27.94
CA SER A 8 23.77 -13.43 26.90
C SER A 8 22.76 -14.40 27.51
N SER A 9 21.94 -13.87 28.42
CA SER A 9 20.91 -14.68 29.06
C SER A 9 19.85 -15.08 28.02
N PRO A 10 19.45 -16.37 27.95
CA PRO A 10 18.47 -16.88 26.97
C PRO A 10 17.09 -16.22 27.08
N GLN A 11 16.80 -15.52 28.19
CA GLN A 11 15.58 -14.74 28.35
C GLN A 11 15.52 -13.51 27.42
N GLY A 12 16.66 -12.91 27.05
CA GLY A 12 16.69 -11.73 26.17
C GLY A 12 16.23 -12.03 24.73
N HIS A 13 16.46 -13.26 24.25
CA HIS A 13 16.07 -13.68 22.91
C HIS A 13 14.56 -13.88 22.76
N LEU A 14 13.91 -14.46 23.78
CA LEU A 14 12.45 -14.64 23.78
C LEU A 14 11.71 -13.29 23.79
N PHE A 15 12.20 -12.31 24.55
CA PHE A 15 11.63 -10.96 24.56
C PHE A 15 11.73 -10.27 23.20
N SER A 16 12.86 -10.43 22.49
CA SER A 16 13.06 -9.82 21.17
C SER A 16 12.16 -10.44 20.11
N ALA A 17 12.02 -11.77 20.10
CA ALA A 17 11.14 -12.47 19.17
C ALA A 17 9.67 -12.11 19.37
N SER A 18 9.20 -12.03 20.63
CA SER A 18 7.83 -11.65 20.95
C SER A 18 7.48 -10.25 20.42
N LYS A 19 8.41 -9.29 20.52
CA LYS A 19 8.18 -7.92 20.07
C LYS A 19 8.05 -7.83 18.55
N ILE A 20 8.89 -8.56 17.81
CA ILE A 20 8.81 -8.59 16.34
C ILE A 20 7.47 -9.19 15.88
N ILE A 21 7.03 -10.27 16.54
CA ILE A 21 5.74 -10.91 16.26
C ILE A 21 4.58 -9.95 16.57
N GLU A 22 4.66 -9.21 17.67
CA GLU A 22 3.64 -8.22 18.05
C GLU A 22 3.51 -7.09 17.02
N ASP A 23 4.63 -6.55 16.54
CA ASP A 23 4.66 -5.49 15.52
C ASP A 23 4.04 -5.97 14.19
N HIS A 24 4.35 -7.19 13.75
CA HIS A 24 3.79 -7.76 12.51
C HIS A 24 2.32 -8.15 12.66
N ALA A 25 1.93 -8.71 13.81
CA ALA A 25 0.54 -9.07 14.08
C ALA A 25 -0.36 -7.83 14.10
N PHE A 26 0.11 -6.72 14.66
CA PHE A 26 -0.64 -5.46 14.66
C PHE A 26 -0.89 -4.94 13.23
N SER A 27 0.14 -4.94 12.37
CA SER A 27 -0.01 -4.53 10.98
C SER A 27 -1.02 -5.40 10.24
N LEU A 28 -0.95 -6.73 10.39
CA LEU A 28 -1.89 -7.65 9.74
C LEU A 28 -3.32 -7.50 10.29
N LEU A 29 -3.48 -7.23 11.58
CA LEU A 29 -4.79 -6.96 12.18
C LEU A 29 -5.43 -5.71 11.59
N LEU A 30 -4.66 -4.62 11.47
CA LEU A 30 -5.13 -3.39 10.83
C LEU A 30 -5.52 -3.63 9.37
N GLU A 31 -4.68 -4.35 8.63
CA GLU A 31 -4.96 -4.70 7.25
C GLU A 31 -6.21 -5.57 7.11
N THR A 32 -6.38 -6.57 7.97
CA THR A 32 -7.57 -7.45 7.98
C THR A 32 -8.84 -6.67 8.35
N ALA A 33 -8.73 -5.68 9.23
CA ALA A 33 -9.84 -4.77 9.55
C ALA A 33 -10.22 -3.91 8.33
N LEU A 34 -9.24 -3.34 7.61
CA LEU A 34 -9.47 -2.60 6.36
C LEU A 34 -10.06 -3.48 5.27
N PHE A 35 -9.58 -4.72 5.13
CA PHE A 35 -10.13 -5.72 4.21
C PHE A 35 -11.56 -6.09 4.53
N THR A 36 -11.89 -6.28 5.80
CA THR A 36 -13.25 -6.56 6.24
C THR A 36 -14.19 -5.39 5.92
N LEU A 37 -13.76 -4.15 6.20
CA LEU A 37 -14.51 -2.95 5.86
C LEU A 37 -14.72 -2.84 4.35
N TYR A 38 -13.67 -3.05 3.56
CA TYR A 38 -13.76 -2.96 2.11
C TYR A 38 -14.69 -4.05 1.53
N THR A 39 -14.61 -5.27 2.05
CA THR A 39 -15.54 -6.37 1.69
C THR A 39 -16.98 -5.98 1.99
N ALA A 40 -17.27 -5.41 3.16
CA ALA A 40 -18.60 -4.95 3.51
C ALA A 40 -19.12 -3.87 2.55
N LEU A 41 -18.26 -2.90 2.17
CA LEU A 41 -18.60 -1.87 1.18
C LEU A 41 -18.89 -2.44 -0.21
N ILE A 42 -18.12 -3.44 -0.65
CA ILE A 42 -18.33 -4.11 -1.93
C ILE A 42 -19.63 -4.91 -1.92
N VAL A 43 -19.90 -5.67 -0.87
CA VAL A 43 -21.17 -6.41 -0.72
C VAL A 43 -22.36 -5.45 -0.73
N TYR A 44 -22.26 -4.34 0.00
CA TYR A 44 -23.29 -3.29 -0.01
C TYR A 44 -23.48 -2.69 -1.41
N LEU A 45 -22.39 -2.37 -2.12
CA LEU A 45 -22.43 -1.83 -3.47
C LEU A 45 -23.11 -2.80 -4.44
N ILE A 46 -22.72 -4.08 -4.41
CA ILE A 46 -23.30 -5.13 -5.26
C ILE A 46 -24.79 -5.27 -4.93
N TYR A 47 -25.15 -5.36 -3.64
CA TYR A 47 -26.54 -5.44 -3.20
C TYR A 47 -27.36 -4.25 -3.69
N TYR A 48 -26.84 -3.02 -3.54
CA TYR A 48 -27.49 -1.80 -3.98
C TYR A 48 -27.71 -1.78 -5.50
N VAL A 49 -26.71 -2.17 -6.28
CA VAL A 49 -26.81 -2.26 -7.75
C VAL A 49 -27.82 -3.35 -8.16
N CYS A 50 -27.81 -4.50 -7.50
CA CYS A 50 -28.75 -5.59 -7.75
C CYS A 50 -30.20 -5.20 -7.40
N ALA A 51 -30.41 -4.53 -6.27
CA ALA A 51 -31.73 -4.07 -5.83
C ALA A 51 -32.27 -2.94 -6.71
N SER A 52 -31.42 -1.99 -7.10
CA SER A 52 -31.80 -0.81 -7.90
C SER A 52 -31.96 -1.10 -9.40
N ARG A 53 -31.60 -2.31 -9.85
CA ARG A 53 -31.67 -2.74 -11.26
C ARG A 53 -33.07 -2.63 -11.88
N LYS A 54 -34.11 -2.45 -11.06
CA LYS A 54 -35.51 -2.35 -11.51
C LYS A 54 -36.01 -0.91 -11.77
N THR A 55 -35.28 0.13 -11.35
CA THR A 55 -35.92 1.46 -11.23
C THR A 55 -35.12 2.65 -11.74
N THR A 56 -33.81 2.55 -11.98
CA THR A 56 -32.98 3.74 -12.21
C THR A 56 -31.93 3.53 -13.29
N GLU A 57 -31.67 4.60 -14.06
CA GLU A 57 -30.57 4.73 -15.01
C GLU A 57 -29.30 4.07 -14.46
N SER A 58 -28.83 3.04 -15.17
CA SER A 58 -27.77 2.17 -14.68
C SER A 58 -26.54 2.99 -14.31
N LEU A 59 -26.02 2.80 -13.09
CA LEU A 59 -24.65 3.21 -12.78
C LEU A 59 -23.72 2.79 -13.92
N PRO A 60 -22.72 3.61 -14.29
CA PRO A 60 -21.83 3.28 -15.38
C PRO A 60 -21.15 1.94 -15.06
N SER A 61 -21.47 0.91 -15.85
CA SER A 61 -20.98 -0.47 -15.70
C SER A 61 -19.47 -0.54 -15.47
N LEU A 62 -18.73 0.38 -16.12
CA LEU A 62 -17.29 0.53 -15.97
C LEU A 62 -16.86 0.75 -14.51
N VAL A 63 -17.56 1.57 -13.73
CA VAL A 63 -17.20 1.85 -12.33
C VAL A 63 -17.30 0.59 -11.48
N LEU A 64 -18.34 -0.23 -11.71
CA LEU A 64 -18.49 -1.51 -11.03
C LEU A 64 -17.35 -2.46 -11.39
N VAL A 65 -17.02 -2.59 -12.69
CA VAL A 65 -15.91 -3.44 -13.15
C VAL A 65 -14.59 -3.02 -12.51
N TYR A 66 -14.24 -1.74 -12.54
CA TYR A 66 -13.01 -1.25 -11.90
C TYR A 66 -12.98 -1.52 -10.40
N THR A 67 -14.09 -1.29 -9.72
CA THR A 67 -14.20 -1.48 -8.27
C THR A 67 -14.06 -2.95 -7.88
N LEU A 68 -14.67 -3.87 -8.65
CA LEU A 68 -14.51 -5.32 -8.46
C LEU A 68 -13.09 -5.79 -8.78
N SER A 69 -12.46 -5.23 -9.82
CA SER A 69 -11.06 -5.54 -10.16
C SER A 69 -10.11 -5.10 -9.05
N MET A 70 -10.23 -3.89 -8.52
CA MET A 70 -9.43 -3.43 -7.38
C MET A 70 -9.67 -4.30 -6.13
N PHE A 71 -10.93 -4.67 -5.87
CA PHE A 71 -11.25 -5.58 -4.77
C PHE A 71 -10.61 -6.96 -4.93
N ALA A 72 -10.63 -7.54 -6.13
CA ALA A 72 -9.99 -8.82 -6.41
C ALA A 72 -8.47 -8.76 -6.21
N LEU A 73 -7.83 -7.69 -6.70
CA LEU A 73 -6.39 -7.47 -6.50
C LEU A 73 -6.04 -7.27 -5.03
N TYR A 74 -6.85 -6.51 -4.29
CA TYR A 74 -6.62 -6.30 -2.86
C TYR A 74 -6.86 -7.58 -2.05
N SER A 75 -7.83 -8.41 -2.44
CA SER A 75 -8.04 -9.74 -1.85
C SER A 75 -6.85 -10.65 -2.11
N LEU A 76 -6.27 -10.60 -3.31
CA LEU A 76 -5.04 -11.34 -3.64
C LEU A 76 -3.86 -10.85 -2.82
N TYR A 77 -3.68 -9.53 -2.69
CA TYR A 77 -2.64 -8.92 -1.85
C TYR A 77 -2.76 -9.40 -0.40
N TRP A 78 -3.93 -9.24 0.22
CA TRP A 78 -4.18 -9.67 1.60
C TRP A 78 -3.95 -11.19 1.78
N ALA A 79 -4.37 -12.00 0.81
CA ALA A 79 -4.15 -13.45 0.87
C ALA A 79 -2.65 -13.82 0.80
N LEU A 80 -1.85 -13.08 0.04
CA LEU A 80 -0.39 -13.25 0.00
C LEU A 80 0.25 -12.85 1.33
N ASP A 81 -0.20 -11.76 1.96
CA ASP A 81 0.28 -11.31 3.27
C ASP A 81 -0.02 -12.34 4.37
N VAL A 82 -1.25 -12.89 4.41
CA VAL A 82 -1.62 -13.99 5.32
C VAL A 82 -0.80 -15.25 5.05
N TYR A 83 -0.60 -15.60 3.78
CA TYR A 83 0.23 -16.75 3.41
C TYR A 83 1.68 -16.58 3.85
N TYR A 84 2.25 -15.37 3.71
CA TYR A 84 3.60 -15.06 4.14
C TYR A 84 3.75 -15.21 5.65
N LEU A 85 2.85 -14.61 6.43
CA LEU A 85 2.87 -14.74 7.89
C LEU A 85 2.74 -16.21 8.32
N TRP A 86 1.85 -16.96 7.66
CA TRP A 86 1.69 -18.39 7.92
C TRP A 86 2.96 -19.20 7.63
N ALA A 87 3.64 -18.90 6.51
CA ALA A 87 4.88 -19.58 6.13
C ALA A 87 6.02 -19.26 7.12
N GLU A 88 6.13 -18.01 7.55
CA GLU A 88 7.10 -17.58 8.57
C GLU A 88 6.81 -18.24 9.93
N TYR A 89 5.55 -18.28 10.36
CA TYR A 89 5.17 -18.99 11.58
C TYR A 89 5.56 -20.47 11.54
N ARG A 90 5.34 -21.15 10.40
CA ARG A 90 5.74 -22.55 10.24
C ARG A 90 7.27 -22.75 10.25
N SER A 91 8.04 -21.84 9.67
CA SER A 91 9.51 -21.96 9.67
C SER A 91 10.07 -21.81 11.09
N LEU A 92 9.48 -20.93 11.91
CA LEU A 92 9.83 -20.76 13.32
C LEU A 92 9.49 -22.00 14.16
N LEU A 93 8.34 -22.65 13.91
CA LEU A 93 8.03 -23.90 14.60
C LEU A 93 9.00 -25.03 14.22
N ALA A 94 9.40 -25.11 12.95
CA ALA A 94 10.32 -26.13 12.47
C ALA A 94 11.72 -25.95 13.10
N SER A 95 12.22 -24.71 13.18
CA SER A 95 13.54 -24.43 13.76
C SER A 95 13.61 -24.72 15.26
N GLN A 96 12.51 -24.49 15.99
CA GLN A 96 12.43 -24.83 17.41
C GLN A 96 12.56 -26.34 17.66
N SER A 97 12.11 -27.18 16.71
CA SER A 97 12.22 -28.64 16.83
C SER A 97 13.64 -29.17 16.63
N GLU A 98 14.52 -28.46 15.92
CA GLU A 98 15.89 -28.90 15.62
C GLU A 98 16.94 -28.36 16.62
N SER A 99 16.57 -27.39 17.47
CA SER A 99 17.47 -26.63 18.33
C SER A 99 18.00 -27.37 19.57
N PHE A 100 17.70 -28.66 19.79
CA PHE A 100 18.14 -29.35 21.01
C PHE A 100 19.59 -29.85 21.01
N ASP A 101 20.33 -29.80 19.89
CA ASP A 101 21.66 -30.45 19.82
C ASP A 101 22.75 -29.75 18.97
N LYS A 102 22.56 -28.50 18.52
CA LYS A 102 23.59 -27.77 17.76
C LYS A 102 23.88 -26.36 18.29
N PRO A 103 25.11 -26.09 18.76
CA PRO A 103 25.49 -24.77 19.25
C PRO A 103 25.80 -23.80 18.10
N ASP A 104 25.31 -22.57 18.27
CA ASP A 104 25.88 -21.29 17.85
C ASP A 104 26.09 -21.00 16.35
N ILE A 105 25.01 -20.97 15.58
CA ILE A 105 24.91 -20.09 14.41
C ILE A 105 23.65 -19.22 14.52
N GLN A 106 23.57 -18.46 15.61
CA GLN A 106 22.53 -17.46 15.82
C GLN A 106 22.98 -16.12 15.23
N LYS A 107 22.92 -15.99 13.90
CA LYS A 107 23.02 -14.67 13.25
C LYS A 107 21.67 -13.97 13.31
N SER A 108 21.66 -12.94 14.15
CA SER A 108 20.66 -11.91 14.39
C SER A 108 19.87 -11.47 13.14
N TRP A 109 18.61 -11.90 13.11
CA TRP A 109 17.52 -11.41 12.26
C TRP A 109 17.18 -9.94 12.61
N LYS A 110 17.80 -8.95 11.93
CA LYS A 110 17.50 -7.51 12.18
C LYS A 110 17.05 -6.69 10.95
N ALA A 111 15.75 -6.49 10.96
CA ALA A 111 14.85 -5.44 10.45
C ALA A 111 14.97 -4.83 9.04
N ALA A 112 16.14 -4.66 8.41
CA ALA A 112 16.16 -4.06 7.06
C ALA A 112 17.32 -4.43 6.11
N ALA A 113 18.28 -5.28 6.51
CA ALA A 113 19.43 -5.66 5.68
C ALA A 113 19.28 -7.02 4.92
N TRP A 114 18.16 -7.69 5.11
CA TRP A 114 17.97 -9.14 4.98
C TRP A 114 17.51 -9.72 3.63
N ILE A 115 17.24 -8.92 2.60
CA ILE A 115 16.88 -9.49 1.28
C ILE A 115 18.11 -10.09 0.56
N LEU A 116 19.33 -9.65 0.91
CA LEU A 116 20.55 -10.07 0.22
C LEU A 116 21.41 -11.07 1.03
N GLU A 117 21.26 -11.16 2.36
CA GLU A 117 22.11 -11.99 3.22
C GLU A 117 21.40 -13.18 3.88
N ASP A 118 20.08 -13.11 4.11
CA ASP A 118 19.36 -14.20 4.74
C ASP A 118 18.84 -15.16 3.68
N GLY A 119 19.28 -16.41 3.76
CA GLY A 119 18.85 -17.52 2.92
C GLY A 119 17.37 -17.86 3.10
N LEU A 120 16.47 -16.91 2.80
CA LEU A 120 15.11 -17.23 2.41
C LEU A 120 15.23 -18.28 1.32
N LEU A 121 14.59 -19.42 1.56
CA LEU A 121 14.53 -20.49 0.59
C LEU A 121 14.08 -19.88 -0.74
N PRO A 122 14.77 -20.18 -1.86
CA PRO A 122 14.46 -19.60 -3.16
C PRO A 122 12.99 -19.72 -3.58
N GLN A 123 12.24 -20.64 -2.96
CA GLN A 123 10.80 -20.84 -3.11
C GLN A 123 9.94 -19.62 -2.74
N TYR A 124 10.38 -18.73 -1.84
CA TYR A 124 9.56 -17.59 -1.38
C TYR A 124 9.73 -16.34 -2.23
N PHE A 125 10.80 -16.23 -3.03
CA PHE A 125 11.04 -15.06 -3.88
C PHE A 125 9.91 -14.83 -4.88
N VAL A 126 9.30 -15.91 -5.40
CA VAL A 126 8.17 -15.80 -6.33
C VAL A 126 6.96 -15.15 -5.65
N VAL A 127 6.65 -15.54 -4.42
CA VAL A 127 5.49 -15.01 -3.68
C VAL A 127 5.71 -13.53 -3.36
N LEU A 128 6.90 -13.18 -2.89
CA LEU A 128 7.26 -11.80 -2.55
C LEU A 128 7.26 -10.89 -3.78
N TYR A 129 7.75 -11.41 -4.91
CA TYR A 129 7.63 -10.75 -6.21
C TYR A 129 6.17 -10.52 -6.61
N MET A 130 5.31 -11.53 -6.47
CA MET A 130 3.89 -11.39 -6.79
C MET A 130 3.20 -10.36 -5.89
N GLN A 131 3.46 -10.38 -4.58
CA GLN A 131 2.92 -9.40 -3.63
C GLN A 131 3.34 -7.98 -4.00
N TYR A 132 4.62 -7.78 -4.32
CA TYR A 132 5.15 -6.50 -4.80
C TYR A 132 4.45 -6.04 -6.09
N MET A 133 4.28 -6.92 -7.07
CA MET A 133 3.60 -6.60 -8.34
C MET A 133 2.13 -6.23 -8.13
N VAL A 134 1.41 -6.99 -7.31
CA VAL A 134 0.01 -6.71 -6.98
C VAL A 134 -0.11 -5.36 -6.27
N GLY A 135 0.80 -5.05 -5.34
CA GLY A 135 0.88 -3.75 -4.67
C GLY A 135 1.07 -2.59 -5.65
N LEU A 136 2.00 -2.70 -6.60
CA LEU A 136 2.21 -1.68 -7.63
C LEU A 136 0.97 -1.48 -8.53
N ILE A 137 0.31 -2.57 -8.92
CA ILE A 137 -0.91 -2.50 -9.74
C ILE A 137 -2.04 -1.82 -8.94
N LEU A 138 -2.17 -2.11 -7.65
CA LEU A 138 -3.16 -1.47 -6.78
C LEU A 138 -2.93 0.05 -6.67
N ILE A 139 -1.67 0.48 -6.50
CA ILE A 139 -1.30 1.89 -6.47
C ILE A 139 -1.66 2.56 -7.81
N ALA A 140 -1.24 1.98 -8.94
CA ALA A 140 -1.52 2.52 -10.26
C ALA A 140 -3.04 2.64 -10.54
N LEU A 141 -3.81 1.61 -10.21
CA LEU A 141 -5.28 1.65 -10.34
C LEU A 141 -5.90 2.69 -9.42
N GLY A 142 -5.35 2.89 -8.22
CA GLY A 142 -5.77 3.95 -7.29
C GLY A 142 -5.60 5.34 -7.88
N ASP A 143 -4.47 5.60 -8.54
CA ASP A 143 -4.18 6.86 -9.20
C ASP A 143 -5.17 7.12 -10.35
N PHE A 144 -5.45 6.10 -11.17
CA PHE A 144 -6.46 6.18 -12.21
C PHE A 144 -7.86 6.50 -11.69
N VAL A 145 -8.30 5.81 -10.63
CA VAL A 145 -9.62 6.04 -10.03
C VAL A 145 -9.69 7.44 -9.41
N SER A 146 -8.62 7.89 -8.76
CA SER A 146 -8.54 9.23 -8.17
C SER A 146 -8.65 10.31 -9.24
N LEU A 147 -7.83 10.24 -10.29
CA LEU A 147 -7.84 11.21 -11.38
C LEU A 147 -9.17 11.17 -12.17
N TRP A 148 -9.73 9.99 -12.39
CA TRP A 148 -11.05 9.83 -13.00
C TRP A 148 -12.13 10.53 -12.17
N ARG A 149 -12.09 10.40 -10.84
CA ARG A 149 -13.03 11.09 -9.94
C ARG A 149 -12.88 12.61 -10.04
N ALA A 150 -11.65 13.14 -10.03
CA ALA A 150 -11.41 14.57 -10.25
C ALA A 150 -11.96 15.05 -11.61
N TYR A 151 -11.76 14.25 -12.67
CA TYR A 151 -12.29 14.53 -14.01
C TYR A 151 -13.82 14.54 -14.07
N ALA A 152 -14.47 13.53 -13.47
CA ALA A 152 -15.92 13.44 -13.40
C ALA A 152 -16.51 14.63 -12.61
N VAL A 153 -15.89 14.95 -11.47
CA VAL A 153 -16.27 16.08 -10.62
C VAL A 153 -16.17 17.39 -11.38
N TRP A 154 -15.15 17.61 -12.22
CA TRP A 154 -14.97 18.88 -12.95
C TRP A 154 -15.90 19.07 -14.17
N GLY A 155 -16.75 18.10 -14.51
CA GLY A 155 -17.64 18.23 -15.66
C GLY A 155 -16.95 18.00 -17.02
N ARG A 156 -15.89 17.16 -17.03
CA ARG A 156 -15.27 16.62 -18.25
C ARG A 156 -14.58 17.65 -19.19
N PRO A 157 -13.79 18.62 -18.70
CA PRO A 157 -13.06 19.52 -19.59
C PRO A 157 -12.02 18.76 -20.44
N ARG A 158 -11.90 19.13 -21.73
CA ARG A 158 -10.99 18.45 -22.68
C ARG A 158 -9.52 18.51 -22.24
N TRP A 159 -9.07 19.61 -21.67
CA TRP A 159 -7.67 19.76 -21.22
C TRP A 159 -7.33 18.77 -20.10
N LEU A 160 -8.24 18.55 -19.14
CA LEU A 160 -8.00 17.62 -18.04
C LEU A 160 -7.99 16.16 -18.51
N TYR A 161 -8.76 15.83 -19.55
CA TYR A 161 -8.69 14.52 -20.19
C TYR A 161 -7.30 14.27 -20.82
N ILE A 162 -6.73 15.27 -21.49
CA ILE A 162 -5.39 15.18 -22.07
C ILE A 162 -4.34 15.02 -20.96
N THR A 163 -4.40 15.82 -19.90
CA THR A 163 -3.44 15.70 -18.78
C THR A 163 -3.55 14.34 -18.08
N LEU A 164 -4.78 13.84 -17.88
CA LEU A 164 -5.02 12.50 -17.33
C LEU A 164 -4.40 11.41 -18.21
N GLY A 165 -4.63 11.47 -19.52
CA GLY A 165 -4.02 10.55 -20.47
C GLY A 165 -2.50 10.60 -20.47
N CYS A 166 -1.90 11.78 -20.38
CA CYS A 166 -0.44 11.94 -20.28
C CYS A 166 0.11 11.34 -18.99
N VAL A 167 -0.50 11.63 -17.83
CA VAL A 167 -0.09 11.04 -16.54
C VAL A 167 -0.21 9.52 -16.59
N ALA A 168 -1.30 9.01 -17.14
CA ALA A 168 -1.52 7.58 -17.32
C ALA A 168 -0.42 6.86 -18.09
N VAL A 169 -0.01 7.47 -19.21
CA VAL A 169 1.05 6.91 -20.05
C VAL A 169 2.40 6.97 -19.33
N VAL A 170 2.72 8.10 -18.69
CA VAL A 170 3.99 8.26 -17.96
C VAL A 170 4.09 7.28 -16.79
N GLU A 171 3.06 7.18 -15.97
CA GLU A 171 3.02 6.24 -14.84
C GLU A 171 3.02 4.79 -15.33
N GLY A 172 2.26 4.47 -16.37
CA GLY A 172 2.28 3.14 -16.99
C GLY A 172 3.68 2.72 -17.45
N VAL A 173 4.41 3.62 -18.11
CA VAL A 173 5.80 3.38 -18.53
C VAL A 173 6.71 3.20 -17.32
N LEU A 174 6.61 4.05 -16.30
CA LEU A 174 7.39 3.93 -15.06
C LEU A 174 7.15 2.59 -14.37
N TYR A 175 5.89 2.17 -14.22
CA TYR A 175 5.56 0.88 -13.62
C TYR A 175 6.06 -0.29 -14.44
N ILE A 176 5.95 -0.27 -15.78
CA ILE A 176 6.50 -1.32 -16.64
C ILE A 176 8.02 -1.43 -16.44
N LEU A 177 8.74 -0.30 -16.34
CA LEU A 177 10.18 -0.28 -16.08
C LEU A 177 10.52 -0.81 -14.68
N ILE A 178 9.74 -0.45 -13.66
CA ILE A 178 9.90 -0.98 -12.30
C ILE A 178 9.67 -2.51 -12.30
N CYS A 179 8.63 -2.99 -12.98
CA CYS A 179 8.33 -4.41 -13.10
C CYS A 179 9.46 -5.18 -13.82
N ALA A 180 9.95 -4.63 -14.93
CA ALA A 180 11.04 -5.22 -15.69
C ALA A 180 12.36 -5.25 -14.90
N SER A 181 12.68 -4.17 -14.17
CA SER A 181 13.87 -4.11 -13.31
C SER A 181 13.78 -5.04 -12.10
N SER A 182 12.58 -5.30 -11.60
CA SER A 182 12.38 -6.20 -10.46
C SER A 182 12.44 -7.67 -10.90
N TYR A 183 11.89 -7.99 -12.07
CA TYR A 183 11.92 -9.35 -12.62
C TYR A 183 13.35 -9.92 -12.69
N THR A 184 14.32 -9.08 -13.04
CA THR A 184 15.71 -9.51 -13.24
C THR A 184 16.39 -9.89 -11.92
N GLU A 185 15.96 -9.33 -10.79
CA GLU A 185 16.50 -9.65 -9.47
C GLU A 185 15.94 -10.96 -8.92
N TYR A 186 14.62 -11.15 -9.01
CA TYR A 186 13.96 -12.29 -8.38
C TYR A 186 14.07 -13.60 -9.17
N ILE A 187 14.27 -13.55 -10.50
CA ILE A 187 14.23 -14.74 -11.36
C ILE A 187 15.58 -15.06 -12.04
N SER A 188 16.46 -14.08 -12.27
CA SER A 188 17.62 -14.26 -13.17
C SER A 188 18.93 -14.69 -12.49
N SER A 189 18.90 -15.30 -11.32
CA SER A 189 20.11 -15.57 -10.51
C SER A 189 21.11 -16.57 -11.12
N SER A 190 20.77 -17.29 -12.20
CA SER A 190 21.55 -18.44 -12.70
C SER A 190 22.15 -18.31 -14.10
N VAL A 191 21.84 -17.25 -14.86
CA VAL A 191 22.28 -17.13 -16.25
C VAL A 191 23.14 -15.88 -16.41
N SER A 192 24.26 -15.99 -17.11
CA SER A 192 25.16 -14.88 -17.48
C SER A 192 24.35 -13.69 -18.01
N VAL A 193 24.11 -12.72 -17.14
CA VAL A 193 23.18 -11.62 -17.37
C VAL A 193 23.79 -10.63 -18.38
N PRO A 194 23.13 -10.31 -19.50
CA PRO A 194 23.61 -9.30 -20.43
C PRO A 194 23.79 -7.93 -19.75
N ASN A 195 24.82 -7.17 -20.12
CA ASN A 195 25.15 -5.85 -19.52
C ASN A 195 23.95 -4.88 -19.39
N GLY A 196 22.97 -4.96 -20.29
CA GLY A 196 21.76 -4.12 -20.24
C GLY A 196 20.86 -4.38 -19.03
N VAL A 197 20.78 -5.63 -18.57
CA VAL A 197 19.95 -5.99 -17.41
C VAL A 197 20.58 -5.49 -16.10
N TRP A 198 21.91 -5.50 -16.01
CA TRP A 198 22.62 -4.91 -14.87
C TRP A 198 22.34 -3.41 -14.73
N ALA A 199 22.37 -2.67 -15.84
CA ALA A 199 22.03 -1.25 -15.84
C ALA A 199 20.60 -1.00 -15.35
N LEU A 200 19.66 -1.88 -15.73
CA LEU A 200 18.26 -1.78 -15.29
C LEU A 200 18.10 -2.05 -13.78
N ALA A 201 18.85 -3.01 -13.23
CA ALA A 201 18.87 -3.29 -11.79
C ALA A 201 19.42 -2.10 -10.98
N VAL A 202 20.50 -1.47 -11.45
CA VAL A 202 21.07 -0.25 -10.82
C VAL A 202 20.08 0.91 -10.87
N ALA A 203 19.32 1.03 -11.96
CA ALA A 203 18.31 2.07 -12.13
C ALA A 203 17.02 1.84 -11.29
N ARG A 204 16.84 0.68 -10.65
CA ARG A 204 15.62 0.33 -9.92
C ARG A 204 15.32 1.32 -8.80
N ILE A 205 16.28 1.60 -7.91
CA ILE A 205 16.08 2.50 -6.76
C ILE A 205 15.59 3.89 -7.20
N PRO A 206 16.27 4.60 -8.14
CA PRO A 206 15.77 5.88 -8.60
C PRO A 206 14.45 5.76 -9.37
N LEU A 207 14.22 4.68 -10.15
CA LEU A 207 12.94 4.45 -10.83
C LEU A 207 11.78 4.31 -9.84
N THR A 208 11.95 3.52 -8.78
CA THR A 208 10.95 3.33 -7.73
C THR A 208 10.67 4.64 -7.00
N PHE A 209 11.71 5.43 -6.69
CA PHE A 209 11.54 6.75 -6.09
C PHE A 209 10.76 7.71 -6.99
N ILE A 210 11.11 7.77 -8.28
CA ILE A 210 10.41 8.60 -9.27
C ILE A 210 8.96 8.14 -9.43
N GLY A 211 8.71 6.83 -9.47
CA GLY A 211 7.37 6.25 -9.53
C GLY A 211 6.51 6.68 -8.34
N TYR A 212 7.01 6.52 -7.12
CA TYR A 212 6.28 6.95 -5.92
C TYR A 212 6.08 8.45 -5.84
N ALA A 213 7.07 9.26 -6.26
CA ALA A 213 6.92 10.70 -6.32
C ALA A 213 5.86 11.12 -7.34
N SER A 214 5.79 10.46 -8.51
CA SER A 214 4.76 10.69 -9.52
C SER A 214 3.37 10.38 -8.98
N THR A 215 3.19 9.21 -8.37
CA THR A 215 1.93 8.82 -7.71
C THR A 215 1.51 9.84 -6.65
N ALA A 216 2.44 10.23 -5.76
CA ALA A 216 2.14 11.21 -4.73
C ALA A 216 1.70 12.55 -5.33
N LEU A 217 2.34 12.98 -6.43
CA LEU A 217 1.96 14.18 -7.16
C LEU A 217 0.57 14.04 -7.81
N ALA A 218 0.28 12.91 -8.44
CA ALA A 218 -1.02 12.62 -9.06
C ALA A 218 -2.15 12.60 -8.02
N GLN A 219 -1.93 11.95 -6.87
CA GLN A 219 -2.90 11.87 -5.79
C GLN A 219 -3.13 13.23 -5.13
N THR A 220 -2.07 13.98 -4.84
CA THR A 220 -2.18 15.32 -4.24
C THR A 220 -2.86 16.30 -5.20
N ALA A 221 -2.53 16.27 -6.49
CA ALA A 221 -3.19 17.08 -7.51
C ALA A 221 -4.68 16.74 -7.62
N SER A 222 -5.03 15.45 -7.70
CA SER A 222 -6.42 15.00 -7.74
C SER A 222 -7.21 15.45 -6.52
N THR A 223 -6.65 15.25 -5.32
CA THR A 223 -7.27 15.63 -4.05
C THR A 223 -7.45 17.14 -3.96
N THR A 224 -6.45 17.92 -4.36
CA THR A 224 -6.51 19.39 -4.39
C THR A 224 -7.59 19.89 -5.34
N LEU A 225 -7.73 19.28 -6.52
CA LEU A 225 -8.80 19.62 -7.46
C LEU A 225 -10.18 19.31 -6.88
N MET A 226 -10.36 18.12 -6.29
CA MET A 226 -11.62 17.76 -5.65
C MET A 226 -11.97 18.71 -4.50
N ALA A 227 -11.00 19.03 -3.65
CA ALA A 227 -11.15 19.96 -2.54
C ALA A 227 -11.47 21.39 -3.02
N TYR A 228 -10.78 21.88 -4.05
CA TYR A 228 -11.02 23.20 -4.62
C TYR A 228 -12.45 23.32 -5.17
N LYS A 229 -12.92 22.32 -5.92
CA LYS A 229 -14.29 22.36 -6.46
C LYS A 229 -15.34 22.24 -5.36
N ALA A 230 -15.11 21.39 -4.37
CA ALA A 230 -15.98 21.29 -3.20
C ALA A 230 -16.06 22.63 -2.44
N TRP A 231 -14.92 23.31 -2.26
CA TRP A 231 -14.84 24.62 -1.64
C TRP A 231 -15.56 25.70 -2.45
N PHE A 232 -15.43 25.69 -3.78
CA PHE A 232 -16.12 26.65 -4.64
C PHE A 232 -17.64 26.47 -4.57
N HIS A 233 -18.12 25.23 -4.71
CA HIS A 233 -19.54 24.91 -4.58
C HIS A 233 -20.07 25.27 -3.19
N TRP A 234 -19.28 25.01 -2.15
CA TRP A 234 -19.59 25.40 -0.78
C TRP A 234 -19.76 26.91 -0.63
N ARG A 235 -18.87 27.70 -1.24
CA ARG A 235 -18.93 29.16 -1.17
C ARG A 235 -20.21 29.68 -1.83
N GLU A 236 -20.59 29.14 -2.99
CA GLU A 236 -21.85 29.48 -3.66
C GLU A 236 -23.06 29.11 -2.79
N VAL A 237 -23.11 27.89 -2.27
CA VAL A 237 -24.21 27.44 -1.40
C VAL A 237 -24.29 28.29 -0.13
N ARG A 238 -23.15 28.64 0.48
CA ARG A 238 -23.12 29.51 1.67
C ARG A 238 -23.69 30.89 1.37
N GLU A 239 -23.42 31.45 0.20
CA GLU A 239 -23.97 32.75 -0.21
C GLU A 239 -25.51 32.70 -0.29
N PHE A 240 -26.09 31.59 -0.77
CA PHE A 240 -27.54 31.37 -0.77
C PHE A 240 -28.11 31.00 0.62
N MET A 241 -27.35 30.27 1.44
CA MET A 241 -27.79 29.77 2.75
C MET A 241 -27.56 30.74 3.91
N ASN A 242 -27.05 31.95 3.70
CA ASN A 242 -27.07 33.01 4.72
C ASN A 242 -28.49 33.34 5.25
N ARG A 243 -29.54 32.69 4.75
CA ARG A 243 -30.91 32.69 5.28
C ARG A 243 -31.36 31.43 6.05
N SER A 244 -30.62 30.33 6.04
CA SER A 244 -31.07 29.06 6.66
C SER A 244 -29.89 28.22 7.15
N THR A 245 -29.72 28.15 8.46
CA THR A 245 -28.73 27.32 9.18
C THR A 245 -28.99 25.84 8.91
N SER A 246 -28.21 25.20 8.03
CA SER A 246 -28.37 23.79 7.67
C SER A 246 -27.39 22.87 8.43
N PRO A 247 -27.87 21.81 9.12
CA PRO A 247 -27.05 20.85 9.86
C PRO A 247 -26.16 19.95 8.99
N SER A 248 -26.39 19.89 7.67
CA SER A 248 -25.55 19.12 6.74
C SER A 248 -24.10 19.63 6.67
N LEU A 249 -23.89 20.91 7.00
CA LEU A 249 -22.59 21.56 6.96
C LEU A 249 -21.65 21.06 8.05
N THR A 250 -22.20 20.74 9.22
CA THR A 250 -21.45 20.25 10.37
C THR A 250 -20.91 18.85 10.10
N ALA A 251 -21.69 17.99 9.45
CA ALA A 251 -21.27 16.62 9.14
C ALA A 251 -20.08 16.57 8.15
N LEU A 252 -20.10 17.40 7.11
CA LEU A 252 -18.99 17.45 6.13
C LEU A 252 -17.70 17.96 6.77
N ALA A 253 -17.79 18.99 7.62
CA ALA A 253 -16.64 19.53 8.34
C ALA A 253 -16.03 18.48 9.28
N VAL A 254 -16.85 17.72 10.00
CA VAL A 254 -16.38 16.65 10.89
C VAL A 254 -15.67 15.54 10.12
N VAL A 255 -16.16 15.16 8.94
CA VAL A 255 -15.48 14.14 8.11
C VAL A 255 -14.12 14.63 7.64
N ILE A 256 -14.04 15.88 7.17
CA ILE A 256 -12.76 16.48 6.73
C ILE A 256 -11.78 16.60 7.91
N GLU A 257 -12.23 17.10 9.07
CA GLU A 257 -11.41 17.17 10.27
C GLU A 257 -10.92 15.78 10.72
N SER A 258 -11.78 14.77 10.68
CA SER A 258 -11.41 13.41 11.09
C SER A 258 -10.33 12.78 10.19
N GLY A 259 -10.38 13.04 8.88
CA GLY A 259 -9.36 12.58 7.94
C GLY A 259 -8.00 13.25 8.18
N VAL A 260 -7.99 14.55 8.46
CA VAL A 260 -6.76 15.31 8.76
C VAL A 260 -6.17 14.86 10.10
N ALA A 261 -6.99 14.66 11.13
CA ALA A 261 -6.55 14.16 12.42
C ALA A 261 -5.89 12.78 12.31
N TYR A 262 -6.44 11.89 11.48
CA TYR A 262 -5.86 10.57 11.22
C TYR A 262 -4.48 10.67 10.55
N LEU A 263 -4.33 11.52 9.53
CA LEU A 263 -3.04 11.74 8.86
C LEU A 263 -1.99 12.30 9.82
N LEU A 264 -2.36 13.24 10.70
CA LEU A 264 -1.45 13.81 11.69
C LEU A 264 -1.00 12.77 12.72
N LEU A 265 -1.91 11.91 13.19
CA LEU A 265 -1.56 10.81 14.11
C LEU A 265 -0.58 9.84 13.45
N LEU A 266 -0.79 9.52 12.17
CA LEU A 266 0.05 8.60 11.43
C LEU A 266 1.46 9.17 11.21
N VAL A 267 1.58 10.46 10.86
CA VAL A 267 2.88 11.14 10.76
C VAL A 267 3.57 11.21 12.12
N PHE A 268 2.83 11.50 13.19
CA PHE A 268 3.37 11.61 14.53
C PHE A 268 3.90 10.27 15.06
N ASP A 269 3.19 9.17 14.81
CA ASP A 269 3.63 7.84 15.23
C ASP A 269 4.92 7.42 14.51
N ASN A 270 5.00 7.66 13.20
CA ASN A 270 6.22 7.44 12.42
C ASN A 270 7.39 8.32 12.89
N ALA A 271 7.13 9.58 13.26
CA ALA A 271 8.16 10.46 13.81
C ALA A 271 8.65 9.99 15.20
N ARG A 272 7.80 9.32 15.98
CA ARG A 272 8.15 8.79 17.30
C ARG A 272 9.01 7.53 17.22
N THR A 273 8.78 6.70 16.21
CA THR A 273 9.53 5.45 16.00
C THR A 273 10.85 5.66 15.25
N ALA A 274 11.07 6.84 14.67
CA ALA A 274 12.34 7.18 14.03
C ALA A 274 13.51 7.05 15.03
N PRO A 275 14.52 6.21 14.76
CA PRO A 275 15.66 6.03 15.65
C PRO A 275 16.39 7.35 15.77
N LYS A 276 16.61 7.81 17.01
CA LYS A 276 17.47 8.96 17.28
C LYS A 276 18.88 8.59 16.83
N SER A 277 19.32 9.17 15.71
CA SER A 277 20.70 9.10 15.26
C SER A 277 21.57 9.80 16.30
N GLY A 278 22.14 9.03 17.23
CA GLY A 278 23.17 9.44 18.17
C GLY A 278 24.56 9.18 17.62
#